data_AF-A0A7S0TZA8-F1
#
_entry.id   AF-A0A7S0TZA8-F1
#
_cell.length_a   1.000
_cell.length_b   1.000
_cell.length_c   1.000
_cell.angle_alpha   90.00
_cell.angle_beta   90.00
_cell.angle_gamma   90.00
#
_symmetry.space_group_name_H-M   'P 1'
#
loop_
_entity.id
_entity.type
_entity.pdbx_description
1 polymer ?
#
loop_
_entity_poly.entity_id
_entity_poly.type
_entity_poly.pdbx_seq_one_letter_code
_entity_poly.pdbx_strand_id
1 'polypeptide(L)'
;QHVRLALVLIFERQRAAIDPLSPYKEWLDVLPQSHQDKPCRWSKAELEELRDPLLAEEIETQRASIDAIYRKLEESVDGACEVSLEEFRWAMDTVLSRTFGGQLLQAAEASAWQTVLLALLSRFTRQFP
;
A
#
# COMPACT_ATOMS: atom_id res chain seq x y z
N GLN A 1 6.95 8.46 2.20
CA GLN A 1 6.84 8.23 0.74
C GLN A 1 6.13 6.92 0.42
N HIS A 2 6.49 5.79 1.05
CA HIS A 2 5.89 4.47 0.77
C HIS A 2 4.36 4.40 0.87
N VAL A 3 3.74 5.00 1.90
CA VAL A 3 2.27 5.02 2.05
C VAL A 3 1.57 5.65 0.84
N ARG A 4 2.13 6.74 0.29
CA ARG A 4 1.56 7.39 -0.89
C ARG A 4 1.64 6.50 -2.12
N LEU A 5 2.79 5.84 -2.32
CA LEU A 5 2.97 4.88 -3.41
C LEU A 5 2.03 3.68 -3.27
N ALA A 6 1.79 3.21 -2.04
CA ALA A 6 0.84 2.12 -1.79
C ALA A 6 -0.59 2.52 -2.15
N LEU A 7 -1.02 3.72 -1.80
CA LEU A 7 -2.35 4.24 -2.18
C LEU A 7 -2.49 4.43 -3.70
N VAL A 8 -1.47 4.96 -4.37
CA VAL A 8 -1.45 5.06 -5.84
C VAL A 8 -1.52 3.67 -6.47
N LEU A 9 -0.78 2.70 -5.94
CA LEU A 9 -0.78 1.32 -6.43
C LEU A 9 -2.19 0.69 -6.33
N ILE A 10 -2.87 0.88 -5.19
CA ILE A 10 -4.24 0.39 -5.00
C ILE A 10 -5.19 1.05 -6.00
N PHE A 11 -5.12 2.38 -6.12
CA PHE A 11 -5.95 3.13 -7.06
C PHE A 11 -5.76 2.66 -8.50
N GLU A 12 -4.51 2.52 -8.96
CA GLU A 12 -4.21 2.08 -10.32
C GLU A 12 -4.62 0.63 -10.55
N ARG A 13 -4.51 -0.24 -9.54
CA ARG A 13 -4.99 -1.62 -9.60
C ARG A 13 -6.51 -1.69 -9.75
N GLN A 14 -7.26 -0.92 -8.97
CA GLN A 14 -8.72 -0.84 -9.07
C GLN A 14 -9.15 -0.22 -10.41
N ARG A 15 -8.45 0.82 -10.87
CA ARG A 15 -8.70 1.44 -12.18
C ARG A 15 -8.46 0.47 -13.34
N ALA A 16 -7.35 -0.26 -13.33
CA ALA A 16 -7.02 -1.24 -14.36
C ALA A 16 -7.97 -2.45 -14.40
N ALA A 17 -8.66 -2.74 -13.29
CA ALA A 17 -9.71 -3.76 -13.27
C ALA A 17 -10.96 -3.34 -14.05
N ILE A 18 -11.21 -2.04 -14.16
CA ILE A 18 -12.40 -1.48 -14.84
C ILE A 18 -12.04 -0.99 -16.26
N ASP A 19 -10.83 -0.47 -16.44
CA ASP A 19 -10.31 0.04 -17.71
C ASP A 19 -9.17 -0.84 -18.25
N PRO A 20 -9.45 -1.68 -19.26
CA PRO A 20 -8.43 -2.51 -19.91
C PRO A 20 -7.33 -1.71 -20.61
N LEU A 21 -7.53 -0.42 -20.88
CA LEU A 21 -6.55 0.46 -21.51
C LEU A 21 -5.70 1.23 -20.49
N SER A 22 -5.83 0.92 -19.20
CA SER A 22 -4.98 1.54 -18.17
C SER A 22 -3.50 1.36 -18.52
N PRO A 23 -2.70 2.44 -18.55
CA PRO A 23 -1.29 2.37 -18.95
C PRO A 23 -0.44 1.54 -17.98
N TYR A 24 -0.95 1.26 -16.78
CA TYR A 24 -0.26 0.45 -15.77
C TYR A 24 -0.70 -1.01 -15.79
N LYS A 25 -1.69 -1.39 -16.60
CA LYS A 25 -2.31 -2.73 -16.56
C LYS A 25 -1.28 -3.86 -16.73
N GLU A 26 -0.43 -3.78 -17.75
CA GLU A 26 0.58 -4.82 -18.00
C GLU A 26 1.56 -4.97 -16.82
N TRP A 27 1.98 -3.85 -16.23
CA TRP A 27 2.87 -3.88 -15.07
C TRP A 27 2.17 -4.41 -13.81
N LEU A 28 0.89 -4.09 -13.61
CA LEU A 28 0.09 -4.58 -12.49
C LEU A 28 -0.19 -6.08 -12.60
N ASP A 29 -0.43 -6.58 -13.82
CA ASP A 29 -0.77 -7.99 -14.08
C ASP A 29 0.41 -8.94 -13.75
N VAL A 30 1.65 -8.45 -13.76
CA VAL A 30 2.85 -9.23 -13.40
C VAL A 30 3.25 -9.09 -11.92
N LEU A 31 2.54 -8.29 -11.14
CA LEU A 31 2.79 -8.21 -9.71
C LEU A 31 2.34 -9.49 -8.99
N PRO A 32 3.05 -9.89 -7.93
CA PRO A 32 2.64 -11.03 -7.13
C PRO A 32 1.27 -10.75 -6.51
N GLN A 33 0.36 -11.72 -6.62
CA GLN A 33 -0.97 -11.61 -6.04
C GLN A 33 -0.96 -11.62 -4.50
N SER A 34 0.15 -12.07 -3.91
CA SER A 34 0.32 -12.31 -2.49
C SER A 34 1.80 -12.22 -2.09
N HIS A 35 2.07 -11.95 -0.82
CA HIS A 35 3.42 -11.93 -0.22
C HIS A 35 3.51 -12.84 1.01
N GLN A 36 2.80 -13.97 1.03
CA GLN A 36 2.82 -14.90 2.19
C GLN A 36 4.22 -15.41 2.55
N ASP A 37 5.14 -15.40 1.60
CA ASP A 37 6.54 -15.77 1.76
C ASP A 37 7.35 -14.76 2.60
N LYS A 38 6.86 -13.53 2.78
CA LYS A 38 7.56 -12.50 3.56
C LYS A 38 7.40 -12.71 5.07
N PRO A 39 8.45 -12.44 5.87
CA PRO A 39 8.38 -12.54 7.32
C PRO A 39 7.25 -11.72 7.96
N CYS A 40 6.89 -10.57 7.40
CA CYS A 40 5.75 -9.76 7.86
C CYS A 40 4.38 -10.45 7.73
N ARG A 41 4.29 -11.54 6.98
CA ARG A 41 3.08 -12.35 6.78
C ARG A 41 3.09 -13.66 7.55
N TRP A 42 4.23 -14.06 8.10
CA TRP A 42 4.35 -15.27 8.88
C TRP A 42 3.43 -15.26 10.11
N SER A 43 3.00 -16.47 10.47
CA SER A 43 2.32 -16.77 11.71
C SER A 43 3.25 -16.63 12.91
N LYS A 44 2.68 -16.59 14.11
CA LYS A 44 3.47 -16.56 15.34
C LYS A 44 4.39 -17.78 15.48
N ALA A 45 3.92 -18.95 15.08
CA ALA A 45 4.71 -20.18 15.10
C ALA A 45 5.95 -20.08 14.19
N GLU A 46 5.77 -19.57 12.96
CA GLU A 46 6.88 -19.35 12.03
C GLU A 46 7.88 -18.30 12.55
N LEU A 47 7.41 -17.25 13.24
CA LEU A 47 8.29 -16.27 13.87
C LEU A 47 9.04 -16.85 15.10
N GLU A 48 8.41 -17.73 15.87
CA GLU A 48 9.06 -18.43 16.99
C GLU A 48 10.18 -19.37 16.50
N GLU A 49 10.02 -19.97 15.32
CA GLU A 49 11.03 -20.83 14.70
C GLU A 49 12.33 -20.10 14.32
N LEU A 50 12.29 -18.77 14.12
CA LEU A 50 13.49 -17.97 13.87
C LEU A 50 14.49 -18.06 15.03
N ARG A 51 14.01 -18.29 16.26
CA ARG A 51 14.81 -18.23 17.50
C ARG A 51 15.60 -16.93 17.66
N ASP A 52 15.13 -15.87 17.02
CA ASP A 52 15.66 -14.52 17.09
C ASP A 52 14.56 -13.57 17.60
N PRO A 53 14.52 -13.30 18.91
CA PRO A 53 13.46 -12.48 19.49
C PRO A 53 13.50 -11.03 19.02
N LEU A 54 14.68 -10.51 18.65
CA LEU A 54 14.82 -9.13 18.18
C LEU A 54 14.21 -8.99 16.79
N LEU A 55 14.57 -9.88 15.86
CA LEU A 55 14.00 -9.87 14.53
C LEU A 55 12.48 -10.10 14.55
N ALA A 56 12.00 -11.01 15.42
CA ALA A 56 10.57 -11.23 15.60
C ALA A 56 9.86 -9.96 16.12
N GLU A 57 10.46 -9.24 17.07
CA GLU A 57 9.93 -7.97 17.58
C GLU A 57 9.91 -6.87 16.51
N GLU A 58 10.95 -6.77 15.67
CA GLU A 58 11.00 -5.83 14.55
C GLU A 58 9.87 -6.10 13.54
N ILE A 59 9.64 -7.37 13.22
CA ILE A 59 8.57 -7.78 12.31
C ILE A 59 7.20 -7.43 12.88
N GLU A 60 6.94 -7.74 14.15
CA GLU A 60 5.68 -7.41 14.81
C GLU A 60 5.48 -5.88 14.91
N THR A 61 6.55 -5.14 15.20
CA THR A 61 6.52 -3.67 15.21
C THR A 61 6.17 -3.11 13.84
N GLN A 62 6.73 -3.67 12.77
CA GLN A 62 6.39 -3.28 11.39
C GLN A 62 4.92 -3.56 11.08
N ARG A 63 4.39 -4.74 11.44
CA ARG A 63 2.97 -5.10 11.26
C ARG A 63 2.06 -4.11 11.98
N ALA A 64 2.31 -3.88 13.27
CA ALA A 64 1.55 -2.95 14.09
C ALA A 64 1.60 -1.51 13.52
N SER A 65 2.76 -1.09 13.00
CA SER A 65 2.91 0.23 12.38
C SER A 65 2.08 0.39 11.11
N ILE A 66 2.06 -0.62 10.24
CA ILE A 66 1.24 -0.62 9.01
C ILE A 66 -0.24 -0.60 9.38
N ASP A 67 -0.67 -1.41 10.34
CA ASP A 67 -2.07 -1.46 10.80
C ASP A 67 -2.50 -0.13 11.42
N ALA A 68 -1.64 0.50 12.22
CA ALA A 68 -1.92 1.81 12.81
C ALA A 68 -2.03 2.91 11.75
N ILE A 69 -1.22 2.86 10.68
CA ILE A 69 -1.34 3.78 9.55
C ILE A 69 -2.68 3.57 8.84
N TYR A 70 -3.07 2.32 8.57
CA TYR A 70 -4.36 2.01 7.94
C TYR A 70 -5.52 2.56 8.77
N ARG A 71 -5.54 2.34 10.09
CA ARG A 71 -6.60 2.87 10.98
C ARG A 71 -6.70 4.39 10.90
N LYS A 72 -5.57 5.10 10.89
CA LYS A 72 -5.57 6.56 10.72
C LYS A 72 -6.15 7.00 9.37
N LEU A 73 -5.87 6.25 8.30
CA LEU A 73 -6.43 6.53 6.98
C LEU A 73 -7.94 6.29 6.96
N GLU A 74 -8.39 5.19 7.54
CA GLU A 74 -9.81 4.85 7.69
C GLU A 74 -10.57 5.92 8.49
N GLU A 75 -10.00 6.39 9.60
CA GLU A 75 -10.54 7.49 10.41
C GLU A 75 -10.56 8.84 9.68
N SER A 76 -9.71 9.03 8.66
CA SER A 76 -9.58 10.30 7.92
C SER A 76 -10.52 10.41 6.73
N VAL A 77 -11.29 9.37 6.41
CA VAL A 77 -12.22 9.35 5.29
C VAL A 77 -13.65 9.44 5.81
N ASP A 78 -14.39 10.44 5.34
CA ASP A 78 -15.83 10.52 5.60
C ASP A 78 -16.55 9.46 4.75
N GLY A 79 -16.94 8.34 5.37
CA GLY A 79 -17.64 7.24 4.71
C GLY A 79 -17.01 5.86 4.97
N ALA A 80 -17.46 4.85 4.24
CA ALA A 80 -16.86 3.53 4.32
C ALA A 80 -15.54 3.50 3.51
N CYS A 81 -14.44 3.09 4.13
CA CYS A 81 -13.19 2.84 3.42
C CYS A 81 -13.37 1.64 2.47
N GLU A 82 -13.37 1.88 1.16
CA GLU A 82 -13.50 0.82 0.15
C GLU A 82 -12.26 -0.09 0.06
N VAL A 83 -11.14 0.36 0.63
CA VAL A 83 -9.87 -0.39 0.66
C VAL A 83 -9.83 -1.24 1.93
N SER A 84 -9.68 -2.55 1.79
CA SER A 84 -9.51 -3.43 2.94
C SER A 84 -8.10 -3.34 3.54
N LEU A 85 -7.96 -3.66 4.83
CA LEU A 85 -6.63 -3.76 5.47
C LEU A 85 -5.71 -4.73 4.72
N GLU A 86 -6.24 -5.83 4.19
CA GLU A 86 -5.42 -6.82 3.47
C GLU A 86 -4.89 -6.28 2.14
N GLU A 87 -5.73 -5.54 1.40
CA GLU A 87 -5.33 -4.84 0.18
C GLU A 87 -4.27 -3.77 0.48
N PHE A 88 -4.45 -3.02 1.57
CA PHE A 88 -3.47 -2.04 2.02
C PHE A 88 -2.13 -2.67 2.38
N ARG A 89 -2.13 -3.76 3.16
CA ARG A 89 -0.91 -4.49 3.50
C ARG A 89 -0.24 -5.07 2.26
N TRP A 90 -1.00 -5.63 1.32
CA TRP A 90 -0.45 -6.12 0.05
C TRP A 90 0.27 -5.00 -0.71
N ALA A 91 -0.34 -3.82 -0.79
CA ALA A 91 0.26 -2.68 -1.47
C ALA A 91 1.53 -2.20 -0.77
N MET A 92 1.51 -2.10 0.56
CA MET A 92 2.68 -1.76 1.36
C MET A 92 3.83 -2.76 1.16
N ASP A 93 3.56 -4.06 1.20
CA ASP A 93 4.57 -5.08 0.95
C ASP A 93 5.13 -5.00 -0.46
N THR A 94 4.26 -4.76 -1.45
CA THR A 94 4.66 -4.59 -2.85
C THR A 94 5.63 -3.43 -2.99
N VAL A 95 5.26 -2.26 -2.46
CA VAL A 95 6.08 -1.06 -2.46
C VAL A 95 7.40 -1.31 -1.75
N LEU A 96 7.39 -1.76 -0.49
CA LEU A 96 8.60 -1.96 0.31
C LEU A 96 9.60 -2.93 -0.33
N SER A 97 9.12 -3.93 -1.09
CA SER A 97 10.00 -4.87 -1.81
C SER A 97 10.52 -4.38 -3.16
N ARG A 98 10.00 -3.27 -3.69
CA ARG A 98 10.27 -2.80 -5.06
C ARG A 98 10.66 -1.32 -5.15
N THR A 99 10.55 -0.57 -4.06
CA THR A 99 11.07 0.79 -3.99
C THR A 99 12.55 0.77 -3.71
N PHE A 100 13.33 1.07 -4.74
CA PHE A 100 14.73 1.43 -4.58
C PHE A 100 14.81 2.90 -4.16
N GLY A 101 15.51 3.19 -3.07
CA GLY A 101 15.79 4.56 -2.63
C GLY A 101 16.74 5.28 -3.61
N GLY A 102 16.27 5.59 -4.81
CA GLY A 102 17.05 6.32 -5.81
C GLY A 102 16.90 7.82 -5.63
N GLN A 103 18.02 8.56 -5.63
CA GLN A 103 18.09 10.04 -5.66
C GLN A 103 17.47 10.69 -6.93
N LEU A 104 16.65 9.97 -7.70
CA LEU A 104 16.34 10.29 -9.10
C LEU A 104 15.18 11.28 -9.31
N LEU A 105 14.48 11.72 -8.26
CA LEU A 105 13.29 12.58 -8.38
C LEU A 105 13.24 13.72 -7.33
N GLN A 106 14.34 14.45 -7.13
CA GLN A 106 14.27 15.74 -6.41
C GLN A 106 13.87 16.93 -7.32
N ALA A 107 13.67 16.73 -8.63
CA ALA A 107 13.54 17.83 -9.60
C ALA A 107 12.13 18.06 -10.19
N ALA A 108 11.17 17.19 -9.93
CA ALA A 108 9.77 17.42 -10.27
C ALA A 108 8.96 17.30 -8.98
N GLU A 109 7.68 17.66 -8.98
CA GLU A 109 6.73 17.27 -7.92
C GLU A 109 6.48 18.27 -6.76
N ALA A 110 6.13 19.51 -7.08
CA ALA A 110 5.36 20.36 -6.14
C ALA A 110 3.92 20.65 -6.61
N SER A 111 3.64 20.77 -7.91
CA SER A 111 2.31 21.26 -8.37
C SER A 111 1.36 20.19 -8.93
N ALA A 112 1.85 19.13 -9.59
CA ALA A 112 0.96 18.11 -10.17
C ALA A 112 0.30 17.19 -9.13
N TRP A 113 0.90 17.08 -7.94
CA TRP A 113 0.55 16.04 -6.98
C TRP A 113 -0.54 16.44 -6.01
N GLN A 114 -0.76 17.74 -5.79
CA GLN A 114 -1.92 18.21 -5.02
C GLN A 114 -3.21 17.86 -5.75
N THR A 115 -3.25 17.98 -7.08
CA THR A 115 -4.41 17.60 -7.88
C THR A 115 -4.68 16.11 -7.85
N VAL A 116 -3.65 15.26 -7.91
CA VAL A 116 -3.79 13.81 -7.80
C VAL A 116 -4.21 13.39 -6.39
N LEU A 117 -3.60 13.96 -5.34
CA LEU A 117 -3.96 13.67 -3.96
C LEU A 117 -5.40 14.11 -3.65
N LEU A 118 -5.82 15.28 -4.13
CA LEU A 118 -7.19 15.77 -3.99
C LEU A 118 -8.17 14.95 -4.82
N ALA A 119 -7.79 14.45 -6.01
CA ALA A 119 -8.62 13.54 -6.80
C ALA A 119 -8.78 12.17 -6.13
N LEU A 120 -7.71 11.65 -5.50
CA LEU A 120 -7.76 10.41 -4.72
C LEU A 120 -8.64 10.59 -3.48
N LEU A 121 -8.39 11.62 -2.67
CA LEU A 121 -9.17 11.90 -1.45
C LEU A 121 -10.64 12.29 -1.75
N SER A 122 -10.91 12.96 -2.88
CA SER A 122 -12.29 13.28 -3.28
C SER A 122 -13.06 12.09 -3.85
N ARG A 123 -12.37 11.05 -4.37
CA ARG A 123 -13.03 9.80 -4.76
C ARG A 123 -13.26 8.86 -3.58
N PHE A 124 -12.44 8.95 -2.53
CA PHE A 124 -12.74 8.37 -1.21
C PHE A 124 -14.04 8.93 -0.58
N THR A 125 -14.54 10.07 -1.05
CA THR A 125 -15.73 10.75 -0.50
C THR A 125 -16.91 10.86 -1.46
N ARG A 126 -16.80 10.37 -2.72
CA ARG A 126 -17.82 10.63 -3.78
C ARG A 126 -18.37 9.41 -4.52
N GLN A 127 -18.12 8.19 -4.07
CA GLN A 127 -18.89 7.05 -4.60
C GLN A 127 -20.14 6.82 -3.74
N PHE A 128 -21.24 7.38 -4.26
CA PHE A 128 -22.68 7.22 -3.96
C PHE A 128 -23.40 8.44 -3.31
N PRO A 129 -24.65 8.71 -3.77
CA PRO A 129 -25.28 10.03 -3.85
C PRO A 129 -25.72 10.65 -2.53
#